data_AF-A0A6J4FH92-F1
#
_entry.id   AF-A0A6J4FH92-F1
#
_cell.length_a   1.000
_cell.length_b   1.000
_cell.length_c   1.000
_cell.angle_alpha   90.00
_cell.angle_beta   90.00
_cell.angle_gamma   90.00
#
_symmetry.space_group_name_H-M   'P 1'
#
loop_
_entity.id
_entity.type
_entity.pdbx_description
1 polymer ?
#
loop_
_entity_poly.entity_id
_entity_poly.type
_entity_poly.pdbx_seq_one_letter_code
_entity_poly.pdbx_strand_id
1 'polypeptide(L)'
;MLGSFRRRLGALIGGFEAAQGSRRLKGFQPSRAHVNTLIAAAGSDITARARYLVRNNGYALNAAESWTGNAVGTGIKPSSLIADKDLKTRVQQLWLAWTDESDAEGLTDFYGQQRRAAREVFIAGEVFFRLRPRRPEDGLTVPLQLQMLPSEMLPLTRTEILPGGNVIRQGIEFDRIGRRAAYWFLRRHPGDLTDPGLAGETVRVPAAEIIHIIDPVESGQLRGVSRLAPAVVKLFLLDQYDDAELERKKIAAMYAMFVTSPAPADVIDLVPADDGSGDRIVEVQPGQVVPLEPGEQIQTSAPADVGGSYEPFEYRTLLQISAATGVPYAYLSNDMLKANYSNSRMALLEFRRRVEAWQHSVMVHQMCRVVWQRWMDVAVLSGALEIPGYERNRAAFIACSWLPPKWDWVDPLKDAKAEIEQIDAGLKSRTQALAERGFDAEQVDAEIAADKAREQRLGLSFGATPPAAPTHDTSPISKRMDMSERVFSIDTVSEVTGISRANLHQMICRRHFVPIHSTRNGVARDFTLRDMVHLAVVSDLRSIGIDLRRAVNMVGSSADGTAGRDIVTCRSGEIEITVDVARIADRVRDRMAGERS
;
A
#
# COMPACT_ATOMS: atom_id res chain seq x y z
N MET A 1 -21.91 20.66 -39.90
CA MET A 1 -22.65 19.58 -40.62
C MET A 1 -21.75 18.41 -41.07
N LEU A 2 -20.54 18.64 -41.59
CA LEU A 2 -19.64 17.57 -42.06
C LEU A 2 -19.25 16.50 -41.01
N GLY A 3 -19.13 16.87 -39.73
CA GLY A 3 -18.75 15.94 -38.66
C GLY A 3 -19.86 15.00 -38.17
N SER A 4 -21.14 15.30 -38.43
CA SER A 4 -22.25 14.37 -38.16
C SER A 4 -22.45 13.40 -39.32
N PHE A 5 -22.22 13.87 -40.56
CA PHE A 5 -22.26 13.05 -41.77
C PHE A 5 -21.17 11.96 -41.78
N ARG A 6 -19.91 12.32 -41.47
CA ARG A 6 -18.81 11.34 -41.35
C ARG A 6 -19.04 10.31 -40.24
N ARG A 7 -19.60 10.72 -39.09
CA ARG A 7 -19.96 9.80 -38.00
C ARG A 7 -21.06 8.82 -38.41
N ARG A 8 -22.08 9.28 -39.14
CA ARG A 8 -23.16 8.44 -39.66
C ARG A 8 -22.66 7.44 -40.71
N LEU A 9 -21.74 7.86 -41.58
CA LEU A 9 -21.08 6.96 -42.55
C LEU A 9 -20.24 5.88 -41.85
N GLY A 10 -19.44 6.23 -40.84
CA GLY A 10 -18.64 5.26 -40.08
C GLY A 10 -19.47 4.27 -39.26
N ALA A 11 -20.65 4.68 -38.79
CA ALA A 11 -21.59 3.79 -38.09
C ALA A 11 -22.31 2.80 -39.03
N LEU A 12 -22.50 3.16 -40.31
CA LEU A 12 -23.16 2.33 -41.33
C LEU A 12 -22.24 1.23 -41.92
N ILE A 13 -20.93 1.44 -41.90
CA ILE A 13 -19.94 0.52 -42.51
C ILE A 13 -19.46 -0.56 -41.52
N GLY A 14 -19.88 -0.50 -40.25
CA GLY A 14 -19.31 -1.32 -39.17
C GLY A 14 -17.97 -0.72 -38.71
N GLY A 15 -17.97 -0.13 -37.51
CA GLY A 15 -16.80 0.49 -36.89
C GLY A 15 -16.82 0.33 -35.37
N PHE A 16 -15.82 0.91 -34.69
CA PHE A 16 -15.64 0.82 -33.22
C PHE A 16 -16.96 1.04 -32.47
N GLU A 17 -17.35 0.10 -31.60
CA GLU A 17 -18.59 0.15 -30.81
C GLU A 17 -18.71 1.47 -30.03
N ALA A 18 -17.58 2.01 -29.54
CA ALA A 18 -17.49 3.30 -28.85
C ALA A 18 -17.92 4.52 -29.70
N ALA A 19 -17.91 4.42 -31.03
CA ALA A 19 -18.32 5.48 -31.95
C ALA A 19 -19.73 5.27 -32.54
N GLN A 20 -20.38 4.15 -32.23
CA GLN A 20 -21.71 3.85 -32.76
C GLN A 20 -22.80 4.65 -32.03
N GLY A 21 -23.74 5.20 -32.79
CA GLY A 21 -24.92 5.88 -32.25
C GLY A 21 -26.01 4.92 -31.78
N SER A 22 -25.66 3.74 -31.26
CA SER A 22 -26.64 2.73 -30.83
C SER A 22 -27.47 3.24 -29.65
N ARG A 23 -28.68 2.69 -29.44
CA ARG A 23 -29.56 3.05 -28.32
C ARG A 23 -28.85 2.97 -26.97
N ARG A 24 -27.87 2.06 -26.83
CA ARG A 24 -27.06 1.85 -25.63
C ARG A 24 -26.17 3.05 -25.27
N LEU A 25 -25.68 3.79 -26.26
CA LEU A 25 -24.79 4.95 -26.06
C LEU A 25 -25.51 6.30 -26.15
N LYS A 26 -26.84 6.32 -26.31
CA LYS A 26 -27.62 7.56 -26.46
C LYS A 26 -27.42 8.54 -25.28
N GLY A 27 -27.33 8.01 -24.05
CA GLY A 27 -27.06 8.80 -22.83
C GLY A 27 -25.57 9.08 -22.55
N PHE A 28 -24.66 8.46 -23.30
CA PHE A 28 -23.21 8.64 -23.12
C PHE A 28 -22.71 9.76 -24.05
N GLN A 29 -22.86 11.01 -23.59
CA GLN A 29 -22.39 12.21 -24.30
C GLN A 29 -21.13 12.77 -23.60
N PRO A 30 -19.94 12.18 -23.84
CA PRO A 30 -18.72 12.65 -23.20
C PRO A 30 -18.36 14.08 -23.66
N SER A 31 -17.85 14.87 -22.73
CA SER A 31 -17.33 16.20 -23.05
C SER A 31 -16.14 16.11 -24.01
N ARG A 32 -16.04 17.07 -24.91
CA ARG A 32 -14.87 17.27 -25.80
C ARG A 32 -13.99 18.42 -25.33
N ALA A 33 -14.32 19.01 -24.18
CA ALA A 33 -13.54 20.09 -23.61
C ALA A 33 -12.15 19.56 -23.20
N HIS A 34 -11.12 20.36 -23.45
CA HIS A 34 -9.77 20.06 -22.99
C HIS A 34 -9.71 20.07 -21.46
N VAL A 35 -8.82 19.29 -20.84
CA VAL A 35 -8.69 19.18 -19.37
C VAL A 35 -8.64 20.54 -18.68
N ASN A 36 -7.86 21.49 -19.19
CA ASN A 36 -7.78 22.85 -18.64
C ASN A 36 -9.14 23.56 -18.56
N THR A 37 -10.06 23.34 -19.51
CA THR A 37 -11.40 23.92 -19.46
C THR A 37 -12.23 23.26 -18.35
N LEU A 38 -12.12 21.95 -18.18
CA LEU A 38 -12.80 21.20 -17.13
C LEU A 38 -12.27 21.60 -15.73
N ILE A 39 -10.96 21.75 -15.58
CA ILE A 39 -10.32 22.23 -14.35
C ILE A 39 -10.75 23.66 -14.03
N ALA A 40 -10.78 24.57 -15.03
CA ALA A 40 -11.23 25.93 -14.80
C ALA A 40 -12.68 25.99 -14.28
N ALA A 41 -13.54 25.09 -14.77
CA ALA A 41 -14.96 25.06 -14.42
C ALA A 41 -15.26 24.37 -13.09
N ALA A 42 -14.55 23.28 -12.76
CA ALA A 42 -14.91 22.41 -11.63
C ALA A 42 -13.75 22.09 -10.67
N GLY A 43 -12.53 22.58 -10.94
CA GLY A 43 -11.35 22.26 -10.15
C GLY A 43 -11.47 22.64 -8.68
N SER A 44 -12.03 23.82 -8.38
CA SER A 44 -12.28 24.27 -7.00
C SER A 44 -13.21 23.32 -6.24
N ASP A 45 -14.28 22.86 -6.88
CA ASP A 45 -15.27 21.97 -6.27
C ASP A 45 -14.69 20.58 -6.03
N ILE A 46 -13.90 20.07 -6.99
CA ILE A 46 -13.19 18.79 -6.86
C ILE A 46 -12.26 18.84 -5.65
N THR A 47 -11.44 19.88 -5.55
CA THR A 47 -10.50 20.04 -4.43
C THR A 47 -11.22 20.18 -3.09
N ALA A 48 -12.27 21.00 -3.02
CA ALA A 48 -13.06 21.18 -1.81
C ALA A 48 -13.70 19.86 -1.33
N ARG A 49 -14.30 19.08 -2.26
CA ARG A 49 -14.89 17.77 -1.95
C ARG A 49 -13.83 16.74 -1.55
N ALA A 50 -12.69 16.71 -2.22
CA ALA A 50 -11.59 15.81 -1.87
C ALA A 50 -11.04 16.10 -0.46
N ARG A 51 -10.83 17.39 -0.12
CA ARG A 51 -10.42 17.79 1.23
C ARG A 51 -11.48 17.43 2.28
N TYR A 52 -12.76 17.63 1.98
CA TYR A 52 -13.85 17.22 2.88
C TYR A 52 -13.81 15.72 3.15
N LEU A 53 -13.72 14.89 2.11
CA LEU A 53 -13.68 13.44 2.27
C LEU A 53 -12.46 12.98 3.07
N VAL A 54 -11.27 13.51 2.81
CA VAL A 54 -10.07 13.12 3.58
C VAL A 54 -10.16 13.50 5.06
N ARG A 55 -10.96 14.52 5.41
CA ARG A 55 -11.16 14.94 6.81
C ARG A 55 -12.23 14.10 7.52
N ASN A 56 -13.21 13.56 6.80
CA ASN A 56 -14.41 12.96 7.40
C ASN A 56 -14.63 11.48 7.06
N ASN A 57 -13.99 10.96 6.01
CA ASN A 57 -14.15 9.59 5.53
C ASN A 57 -12.83 8.80 5.73
N GLY A 58 -12.91 7.73 6.52
CA GLY A 58 -11.76 6.89 6.88
C GLY A 58 -11.08 6.22 5.68
N TYR A 59 -11.85 5.78 4.68
CA TYR A 59 -11.31 5.17 3.45
C TYR A 59 -10.55 6.20 2.61
N ALA A 60 -11.08 7.42 2.48
CA ALA A 60 -10.43 8.51 1.75
C ALA A 60 -9.12 8.94 2.43
N LEU A 61 -9.14 9.08 3.76
CA LEU A 61 -7.95 9.36 4.56
C LEU A 61 -6.89 8.28 4.39
N ASN A 62 -7.27 7.01 4.55
CA ASN A 62 -6.35 5.89 4.47
C ASN A 62 -5.77 5.70 3.07
N ALA A 63 -6.54 6.00 2.01
CA ALA A 63 -6.03 6.03 0.64
C ALA A 63 -4.88 7.04 0.48
N ALA A 64 -5.07 8.26 1.00
CA ALA A 64 -4.08 9.32 0.93
C ALA A 64 -2.83 8.99 1.75
N GLU A 65 -2.98 8.49 2.98
CA GLU A 65 -1.85 8.10 3.83
C GLU A 65 -1.11 6.87 3.28
N SER A 66 -1.82 5.86 2.78
CA SER A 66 -1.21 4.68 2.16
C SER A 66 -0.40 5.03 0.92
N TRP A 67 -0.94 5.88 0.04
CA TRP A 67 -0.20 6.36 -1.14
C TRP A 67 1.05 7.14 -0.72
N THR A 68 0.88 8.12 0.17
CA THR A 68 1.95 9.01 0.63
C THR A 68 3.06 8.23 1.33
N GLY A 69 2.69 7.29 2.22
CA GLY A 69 3.64 6.47 2.96
C GLY A 69 4.47 5.57 2.05
N ASN A 70 3.88 5.02 0.99
CA ASN A 70 4.65 4.23 0.02
C ASN A 70 5.48 5.11 -0.92
N ALA A 71 5.03 6.33 -1.23
CA ALA A 71 5.69 7.20 -2.19
C ALA A 71 6.87 7.99 -1.63
N VAL A 72 6.85 8.36 -0.35
CA VAL A 72 7.93 9.14 0.29
C VAL A 72 8.53 8.42 1.49
N GLY A 73 7.71 7.71 2.28
CA GLY A 73 8.16 7.02 3.49
C GLY A 73 8.92 7.96 4.45
N THR A 74 10.18 7.64 4.73
CA THR A 74 11.09 8.42 5.57
C THR A 74 11.83 9.54 4.82
N GLY A 75 11.52 9.75 3.54
CA GLY A 75 12.13 10.76 2.70
C GLY A 75 13.05 10.19 1.63
N ILE A 76 13.13 10.90 0.51
CA ILE A 76 14.00 10.59 -0.62
C ILE A 76 15.28 11.41 -0.47
N LYS A 77 16.42 10.75 -0.38
CA LYS A 77 17.71 11.36 -0.06
C LYS A 77 18.59 11.53 -1.30
N PRO A 78 19.31 12.65 -1.46
CA PRO A 78 20.33 12.77 -2.50
C PRO A 78 21.62 12.04 -2.07
N SER A 79 22.21 11.26 -2.98
CA SER A 79 23.61 10.84 -2.89
C SER A 79 24.44 11.57 -3.96
N SER A 80 25.28 12.50 -3.53
CA SER A 80 26.17 13.26 -4.43
C SER A 80 27.12 12.34 -5.20
N LEU A 81 27.28 12.61 -6.50
CA LEU A 81 28.19 11.89 -7.41
C LEU A 81 29.55 12.61 -7.56
N ILE A 82 29.87 13.54 -6.67
CA ILE A 82 31.19 14.20 -6.62
C ILE A 82 32.26 13.14 -6.34
N ALA A 83 33.31 13.12 -7.18
CA ALA A 83 34.39 12.14 -7.10
C ALA A 83 35.34 12.35 -5.91
N ASP A 84 35.51 13.62 -5.48
CA ASP A 84 36.27 13.96 -4.29
C ASP A 84 35.49 13.56 -3.03
N LYS A 85 36.04 12.59 -2.30
CA LYS A 85 35.40 12.00 -1.11
C LYS A 85 35.25 13.00 0.04
N ASP A 86 36.22 13.89 0.24
CA ASP A 86 36.19 14.85 1.34
C ASP A 86 35.14 15.92 1.04
N LEU A 87 35.10 16.40 -0.22
CA LEU A 87 34.07 17.32 -0.66
C LEU A 87 32.68 16.68 -0.62
N LYS A 88 32.52 15.43 -1.10
CA LYS A 88 31.26 14.68 -1.04
C LYS A 88 30.76 14.58 0.40
N THR A 89 31.64 14.23 1.34
CA THR A 89 31.31 14.12 2.77
C THR A 89 30.85 15.47 3.34
N ARG A 90 31.57 16.56 3.06
CA ARG A 90 31.19 17.91 3.50
C ARG A 90 29.83 18.34 2.96
N VAL A 91 29.57 18.08 1.67
CA VAL A 91 28.29 18.38 1.03
C VAL A 91 27.16 17.60 1.72
N GLN A 92 27.34 16.31 1.99
CA GLN A 92 26.30 15.50 2.63
C GLN A 92 26.03 15.91 4.08
N GLN A 93 27.08 16.23 4.84
CA GLN A 93 26.93 16.74 6.20
C GLN A 93 26.17 18.07 6.21
N LEU A 94 26.51 18.99 5.30
CA LEU A 94 25.82 20.27 5.19
C LEU A 94 24.36 20.10 4.76
N TRP A 95 24.09 19.16 3.84
CA TRP A 95 22.73 18.85 3.42
C TRP A 95 21.88 18.39 4.63
N LEU A 96 22.39 17.44 5.41
CA LEU A 96 21.70 16.92 6.59
C LEU A 96 21.50 18.01 7.67
N ALA A 97 22.47 18.90 7.87
CA ALA A 97 22.29 20.03 8.78
C ALA A 97 21.18 20.98 8.31
N TRP A 98 21.10 21.23 7.00
CA TRP A 98 20.09 22.11 6.41
C TRP A 98 18.68 21.50 6.38
N THR A 99 18.53 20.16 6.30
CA THR A 99 17.20 19.55 6.16
C THR A 99 16.24 19.94 7.29
N ASP A 100 16.76 20.09 8.50
CA ASP A 100 15.97 20.45 9.69
C ASP A 100 15.55 21.93 9.69
N GLU A 101 16.26 22.77 8.94
CA GLU A 101 16.04 24.21 8.82
C GLU A 101 15.22 24.60 7.57
N SER A 102 14.96 23.63 6.70
CA SER A 102 14.40 23.84 5.36
C SER A 102 12.98 24.42 5.38
N ASP A 103 12.19 24.18 6.43
CA ASP A 103 10.80 24.62 6.50
C ASP A 103 10.65 26.07 6.97
N ALA A 104 10.07 26.91 6.12
CA ALA A 104 9.82 28.31 6.45
C ALA A 104 8.77 28.47 7.57
N GLU A 105 7.92 27.46 7.81
CA GLU A 105 6.96 27.42 8.92
C GLU A 105 7.57 26.83 10.20
N GLY A 106 8.71 26.14 10.11
CA GLY A 106 9.35 25.48 11.25
C GLY A 106 8.57 24.30 11.84
N LEU A 107 7.70 23.65 11.06
CA LEU A 107 6.85 22.55 11.53
C LEU A 107 7.48 21.18 11.29
N THR A 108 8.37 21.06 10.32
CA THR A 108 8.95 19.77 9.92
C THR A 108 10.28 19.95 9.18
N ASP A 109 10.97 18.84 8.91
CA ASP A 109 12.20 18.80 8.13
C ASP A 109 11.90 18.68 6.62
N PHE A 110 12.94 18.66 5.79
CA PHE A 110 12.77 18.55 4.33
C PHE A 110 12.03 17.28 3.93
N TYR A 111 12.25 16.17 4.64
CA TYR A 111 11.61 14.89 4.36
C TYR A 111 10.12 14.89 4.73
N GLY A 112 9.75 15.56 5.82
CA GLY A 112 8.37 15.83 6.17
C GLY A 112 7.69 16.79 5.18
N GLN A 113 8.41 17.76 4.63
CA GLN A 113 7.90 18.57 3.51
C GLN A 113 7.64 17.73 2.27
N GLN A 114 8.50 16.75 1.93
CA GLN A 114 8.22 15.80 0.85
C GLN A 114 6.94 15.00 1.11
N ARG A 115 6.73 14.54 2.36
CA ARG A 115 5.51 13.83 2.75
C ARG A 115 4.27 14.72 2.59
N ARG A 116 4.32 15.96 3.08
CA ARG A 116 3.24 16.96 2.93
C ARG A 116 2.96 17.23 1.45
N ALA A 117 4.00 17.34 0.63
CA ALA A 117 3.87 17.55 -0.80
C ALA A 117 3.16 16.39 -1.50
N ALA A 118 3.62 15.15 -1.28
CA ALA A 118 3.02 13.97 -1.89
C ALA A 118 1.56 13.78 -1.47
N ARG A 119 1.25 14.07 -0.21
CA ARG A 119 -0.12 14.07 0.31
C ARG A 119 -0.99 15.10 -0.39
N GLU A 120 -0.53 16.34 -0.55
CA GLU A 120 -1.31 17.38 -1.23
C GLU A 120 -1.48 17.13 -2.72
N VAL A 121 -0.48 16.56 -3.41
CA VAL A 121 -0.65 16.13 -4.81
C VAL A 121 -1.73 15.04 -4.91
N PHE A 122 -1.81 14.12 -3.95
CA PHE A 122 -2.89 13.12 -3.94
C PHE A 122 -4.28 13.76 -3.75
N ILE A 123 -4.39 14.71 -2.81
CA ILE A 123 -5.67 15.31 -2.39
C ILE A 123 -6.16 16.39 -3.36
N ALA A 124 -5.30 17.34 -3.72
CA ALA A 124 -5.64 18.49 -4.55
C ALA A 124 -5.19 18.33 -6.01
N GLY A 125 -4.30 17.38 -6.31
CA GLY A 125 -3.74 17.15 -7.64
C GLY A 125 -2.44 17.91 -7.92
N GLU A 126 -2.13 18.91 -7.10
CA GLU A 126 -0.93 19.74 -7.21
C GLU A 126 -0.60 20.39 -5.87
N VAL A 127 0.63 20.85 -5.74
CA VAL A 127 1.07 21.73 -4.65
C VAL A 127 2.22 22.60 -5.12
N PHE A 128 2.37 23.76 -4.49
CA PHE A 128 3.43 24.71 -4.81
C PHE A 128 4.40 24.82 -3.64
N PHE A 129 5.68 24.99 -3.93
CA PHE A 129 6.67 25.44 -2.97
C PHE A 129 7.34 26.70 -3.49
N ARG A 130 7.42 27.72 -2.64
CA ARG A 130 8.22 28.90 -2.90
C ARG A 130 9.61 28.72 -2.29
N LEU A 131 10.62 28.84 -3.14
CA LEU A 131 12.02 28.97 -2.75
C LEU A 131 12.20 30.36 -2.13
N ARG A 132 12.53 30.41 -0.84
CA ARG A 132 12.76 31.66 -0.09
C ARG A 132 14.23 31.77 0.29
N PRO A 133 15.05 32.46 -0.53
CA PRO A 133 16.35 32.92 -0.09
C PRO A 133 16.21 33.77 1.18
N ARG A 134 17.05 33.50 2.16
CA ARG A 134 17.10 34.20 3.45
C ARG A 134 18.35 35.07 3.51
N ARG A 135 18.40 35.96 4.48
CA ARG A 135 19.62 36.75 4.71
C ARG A 135 20.61 35.90 5.49
N PRO A 136 21.93 36.08 5.29
CA PRO A 136 22.92 35.43 6.14
C PRO A 136 22.71 35.74 7.64
N GLU A 137 22.19 36.92 7.95
CA GLU A 137 21.87 37.32 9.34
C GLU A 137 20.75 36.49 9.98
N ASP A 138 19.95 35.75 9.20
CA ASP A 138 18.86 34.90 9.72
C ASP A 138 19.39 33.63 10.44
N GLY A 139 20.71 33.37 10.40
CA GLY A 139 21.36 32.34 11.21
C GLY A 139 21.19 30.90 10.71
N LEU A 140 20.74 30.71 9.46
CA LEU A 140 20.58 29.40 8.84
C LEU A 140 21.93 28.87 8.31
N THR A 141 22.12 27.56 8.40
CA THR A 141 23.29 26.84 7.88
C THR A 141 23.48 27.08 6.38
N VAL A 142 22.38 27.04 5.63
CA VAL A 142 22.30 27.52 4.25
C VAL A 142 21.09 28.45 4.16
N PRO A 143 21.23 29.71 3.68
CA PRO A 143 20.17 30.72 3.74
C PRO A 143 19.09 30.50 2.67
N LEU A 144 18.42 29.36 2.74
CA LEU A 144 17.33 28.93 1.87
C LEU A 144 16.27 28.23 2.71
N GLN A 145 15.03 28.63 2.56
CA GLN A 145 13.88 27.91 3.10
C GLN A 145 12.83 27.66 2.02
N LEU A 146 11.98 26.69 2.27
CA LEU A 146 10.89 26.28 1.41
C LEU A 146 9.58 26.63 2.11
N GLN A 147 8.72 27.38 1.42
CA GLN A 147 7.37 27.68 1.88
C GLN A 147 6.37 26.90 1.04
N MET A 148 5.62 26.01 1.67
CA MET A 148 4.53 25.29 1.02
C MET A 148 3.34 26.24 0.78
N LEU A 149 2.76 26.19 -0.41
CA LEU A 149 1.60 26.97 -0.81
C LEU A 149 0.53 26.00 -1.39
N PRO A 150 -0.68 25.94 -0.79
CA PRO A 150 -1.74 25.06 -1.27
C PRO A 150 -2.30 25.51 -2.64
N SER A 151 -2.91 24.58 -3.36
CA SER A 151 -3.45 24.78 -4.72
C SER A 151 -4.42 25.98 -4.80
N GLU A 152 -5.22 26.17 -3.76
CA GLU A 152 -6.23 27.23 -3.65
C GLU A 152 -5.64 28.63 -3.67
N MET A 153 -4.38 28.80 -3.24
CA MET A 153 -3.72 30.10 -3.29
C MET A 153 -3.41 30.54 -4.72
N LEU A 154 -3.43 29.64 -5.71
CA LEU A 154 -3.30 30.01 -7.12
C LEU A 154 -4.70 30.02 -7.79
N PRO A 155 -5.30 31.18 -8.04
CA PRO A 155 -6.69 31.28 -8.48
C PRO A 155 -6.88 30.72 -9.90
N LEU A 156 -7.76 29.72 -10.03
CA LEU A 156 -8.14 29.12 -11.32
C LEU A 156 -8.85 30.11 -12.25
N THR A 157 -9.55 31.09 -11.68
CA THR A 157 -10.33 32.10 -12.40
C THR A 157 -9.47 33.19 -13.02
N ARG A 158 -8.21 33.33 -12.60
CA ARG A 158 -7.34 34.37 -13.14
C ARG A 158 -6.80 34.00 -14.50
N THR A 159 -7.44 34.52 -15.54
CA THR A 159 -7.06 34.35 -16.93
C THR A 159 -7.22 35.68 -17.65
N GLU A 160 -6.13 36.27 -18.11
CA GLU A 160 -6.12 37.59 -18.75
C GLU A 160 -4.89 37.74 -19.66
N ILE A 161 -4.97 38.65 -20.65
CA ILE A 161 -3.84 39.03 -21.48
C ILE A 161 -3.25 40.31 -20.89
N LEU A 162 -1.97 40.28 -20.53
CA LEU A 162 -1.28 41.42 -19.95
C LEU A 162 -0.85 42.42 -21.03
N PRO A 163 -0.71 43.72 -20.70
CA PRO A 163 -0.28 44.76 -21.65
C PRO A 163 1.04 44.46 -22.38
N GLY A 164 1.95 43.69 -21.76
CA GLY A 164 3.22 43.27 -22.36
C GLY A 164 3.10 42.13 -23.39
N GLY A 165 1.91 41.58 -23.61
CA GLY A 165 1.66 40.43 -24.47
C GLY A 165 1.87 39.07 -23.81
N ASN A 166 2.23 39.04 -22.52
CA ASN A 166 2.19 37.82 -21.71
C ASN A 166 0.74 37.42 -21.45
N VAL A 167 0.48 36.13 -21.29
CA VAL A 167 -0.88 35.62 -21.06
C VAL A 167 -0.91 34.88 -19.73
N ILE A 168 -1.84 35.26 -18.85
CA ILE A 168 -2.15 34.51 -17.65
C ILE A 168 -3.24 33.50 -17.97
N ARG A 169 -3.03 32.24 -17.59
CA ARG A 169 -4.03 31.17 -17.65
C ARG A 169 -4.05 30.44 -16.31
N GLN A 170 -5.21 30.44 -15.65
CA GLN A 170 -5.42 29.76 -14.37
C GLN A 170 -4.37 30.13 -13.29
N GLY A 171 -4.01 31.42 -13.25
CA GLY A 171 -3.01 31.98 -12.34
C GLY A 171 -1.55 31.85 -12.79
N ILE A 172 -1.26 31.10 -13.88
CA ILE A 172 0.10 30.94 -14.42
C ILE A 172 0.32 31.93 -15.56
N GLU A 173 1.34 32.77 -15.46
CA GLU A 173 1.76 33.71 -16.51
C GLU A 173 2.71 33.02 -17.48
N PHE A 174 2.43 33.14 -18.78
CA PHE A 174 3.26 32.64 -19.86
C PHE A 174 3.86 33.80 -20.65
N ASP A 175 5.13 33.63 -21.05
CA ASP A 175 5.76 34.51 -22.01
C ASP A 175 5.25 34.24 -23.44
N ARG A 176 5.73 35.03 -24.41
CA ARG A 176 5.31 34.94 -25.82
C ARG A 176 5.68 33.63 -26.51
N ILE A 177 6.62 32.86 -25.93
CA ILE A 177 7.06 31.56 -26.47
C ILE A 177 6.48 30.38 -25.67
N GLY A 178 5.57 30.65 -24.71
CA GLY A 178 4.86 29.65 -23.93
C GLY A 178 5.62 29.10 -22.72
N ARG A 179 6.73 29.72 -22.29
CA ARG A 179 7.40 29.36 -21.04
C ARG A 179 6.68 30.02 -19.86
N ARG A 180 6.65 29.32 -18.72
CA ARG A 180 6.10 29.87 -17.47
C ARG A 180 7.01 31.00 -16.98
N ALA A 181 6.49 32.22 -16.93
CA ALA A 181 7.23 33.41 -16.51
C ALA A 181 7.02 33.74 -15.04
N ALA A 182 5.79 33.57 -14.54
CA ALA A 182 5.43 33.83 -13.15
C ALA A 182 4.16 33.08 -12.73
N TYR A 183 3.91 33.06 -11.42
CA TYR A 183 2.68 32.60 -10.80
C TYR A 183 2.05 33.73 -9.99
N TRP A 184 0.74 33.85 -10.04
CA TRP A 184 0.00 34.92 -9.38
C TRP A 184 -0.76 34.39 -8.18
N PHE A 185 -0.09 34.29 -7.03
CA PHE A 185 -0.68 33.75 -5.81
C PHE A 185 -1.49 34.80 -5.05
N LEU A 186 -2.58 34.37 -4.43
CA LEU A 186 -3.27 35.13 -3.40
C LEU A 186 -2.35 35.32 -2.19
N ARG A 187 -2.40 36.49 -1.54
CA ARG A 187 -1.57 36.78 -0.36
C ARG A 187 -1.98 35.94 0.85
N ARG A 188 -3.27 35.60 0.94
CA ARG A 188 -3.88 34.77 1.98
C ARG A 188 -4.65 33.62 1.37
N HIS A 189 -4.87 32.57 2.17
CA HIS A 189 -5.69 31.46 1.74
C HIS A 189 -7.15 31.92 1.57
N PRO A 190 -7.80 31.69 0.41
CA PRO A 190 -9.12 32.25 0.12
C PRO A 190 -10.23 31.73 1.04
N GLY A 191 -10.05 30.54 1.62
CA GLY A 191 -10.99 29.95 2.58
C GLY A 191 -10.65 30.19 4.05
N ASP A 192 -9.60 30.95 4.37
CA ASP A 192 -9.24 31.25 5.75
C ASP A 192 -9.95 32.53 6.24
N LEU A 193 -11.04 32.34 6.98
CA LEU A 193 -11.82 33.44 7.56
C LEU A 193 -11.18 34.04 8.83
N THR A 194 -10.13 33.41 9.37
CA THR A 194 -9.45 33.87 10.59
C THR A 194 -8.38 34.94 10.31
N ASP A 195 -7.99 35.10 9.04
CA ASP A 195 -7.05 36.12 8.56
C ASP A 195 -7.72 37.02 7.49
N PRO A 196 -8.67 37.89 7.87
CA PRO A 196 -9.55 38.61 6.94
C PRO A 196 -8.87 39.72 6.12
N GLY A 197 -7.57 40.00 6.34
CA GLY A 197 -6.84 41.06 5.65
C GLY A 197 -6.36 40.65 4.26
N LEU A 198 -6.48 41.53 3.26
CA LEU A 198 -5.97 41.33 1.88
C LEU A 198 -6.64 40.18 1.11
N ALA A 199 -7.86 39.80 1.48
CA ALA A 199 -8.64 38.79 0.76
C ALA A 199 -8.80 39.16 -0.72
N GLY A 200 -8.39 38.25 -1.61
CA GLY A 200 -8.46 38.46 -3.06
C GLY A 200 -7.27 39.22 -3.66
N GLU A 201 -6.37 39.80 -2.87
CA GLU A 201 -5.16 40.44 -3.40
C GLU A 201 -4.15 39.37 -3.83
N THR A 202 -3.62 39.55 -5.03
CA THR A 202 -2.64 38.64 -5.63
C THR A 202 -1.27 39.27 -5.77
N VAL A 203 -0.22 38.49 -5.57
CA VAL A 203 1.17 38.87 -5.78
C VAL A 203 1.76 38.03 -6.90
N ARG A 204 2.47 38.71 -7.82
CA ARG A 204 3.25 38.07 -8.87
C ARG A 204 4.56 37.52 -8.29
N VAL A 205 4.80 36.22 -8.41
CA VAL A 205 6.05 35.57 -8.02
C VAL A 205 6.73 34.97 -9.26
N PRO A 206 8.02 35.27 -9.53
CA PRO A 206 8.73 34.71 -10.68
C PRO A 206 8.70 33.18 -10.69
N ALA A 207 8.57 32.58 -11.88
CA ALA A 207 8.49 31.11 -11.99
C ALA A 207 9.77 30.40 -11.50
N ALA A 208 10.93 31.08 -11.55
CA ALA A 208 12.20 30.56 -11.02
C ALA A 208 12.22 30.42 -9.49
N GLU A 209 11.32 31.08 -8.76
CA GLU A 209 11.16 30.93 -7.31
C GLU A 209 10.12 29.87 -6.93
N ILE A 210 9.43 29.26 -7.89
CA ILE A 210 8.29 28.38 -7.63
C ILE A 210 8.56 26.98 -8.16
N ILE A 211 8.43 26.01 -7.27
CA ILE A 211 8.30 24.61 -7.59
C ILE A 211 6.80 24.32 -7.69
N HIS A 212 6.33 23.93 -8.88
CA HIS A 212 4.96 23.45 -9.08
C HIS A 212 5.02 21.94 -9.24
N ILE A 213 4.57 21.22 -8.21
CA ILE A 213 4.52 19.76 -8.19
C ILE A 213 3.15 19.31 -8.67
N ILE A 214 3.12 18.57 -9.77
CA ILE A 214 1.92 18.06 -10.44
C ILE A 214 2.23 16.73 -11.11
N ASP A 215 1.28 15.78 -11.11
CA ASP A 215 1.36 14.57 -11.93
C ASP A 215 0.65 14.82 -13.29
N PRO A 216 1.38 15.12 -14.39
CA PRO A 216 0.75 15.49 -15.66
C PRO A 216 0.17 14.25 -16.34
N VAL A 217 -1.15 14.24 -16.55
CA VAL A 217 -1.87 13.13 -17.20
C VAL A 217 -2.11 13.43 -18.68
N GLU A 218 -2.45 14.68 -19.00
CA GLU A 218 -2.76 15.12 -20.36
C GLU A 218 -1.74 16.13 -20.90
N SER A 219 -1.52 16.09 -22.22
CA SER A 219 -0.66 17.06 -22.89
C SER A 219 -1.20 18.48 -22.74
N GLY A 220 -0.34 19.43 -22.37
CA GLY A 220 -0.73 20.82 -22.18
C GLY A 220 -1.58 21.09 -20.93
N GLN A 221 -1.71 20.12 -20.02
CA GLN A 221 -2.35 20.32 -18.71
C GLN A 221 -1.58 21.37 -17.89
N LEU A 222 -2.31 22.35 -17.36
CA LEU A 222 -1.71 23.47 -16.62
C LEU A 222 -1.74 23.26 -15.11
N ARG A 223 -2.82 22.67 -14.59
CA ARG A 223 -3.15 22.54 -13.17
C ARG A 223 -3.45 21.08 -12.82
N GLY A 224 -3.25 20.74 -11.56
CA GLY A 224 -3.52 19.41 -11.03
C GLY A 224 -5.01 19.07 -10.94
N VAL A 225 -5.31 17.78 -10.89
CA VAL A 225 -6.63 17.24 -10.53
C VAL A 225 -6.45 16.22 -9.43
N SER A 226 -7.27 16.32 -8.39
CA SER A 226 -7.28 15.36 -7.28
C SER A 226 -7.32 13.91 -7.77
N ARG A 227 -6.48 13.05 -7.20
CA ARG A 227 -6.51 11.61 -7.47
C ARG A 227 -7.77 10.95 -6.92
N LEU A 228 -8.45 11.60 -5.98
CA LEU A 228 -9.75 11.19 -5.46
C LEU A 228 -10.91 11.52 -6.40
N ALA A 229 -10.72 12.38 -7.43
CA ALA A 229 -11.78 12.83 -8.32
C ALA A 229 -12.72 11.70 -8.84
N PRO A 230 -12.22 10.55 -9.35
CA PRO A 230 -13.09 9.44 -9.79
C PRO A 230 -13.81 8.70 -8.65
N ALA A 231 -13.35 8.85 -7.40
CA ALA A 231 -13.88 8.19 -6.22
C ALA A 231 -14.82 9.06 -5.37
N VAL A 232 -14.75 10.41 -5.50
CA VAL A 232 -15.48 11.36 -4.63
C VAL A 232 -16.95 11.02 -4.45
N VAL A 233 -17.67 10.83 -5.56
CA VAL A 233 -19.12 10.55 -5.53
C VAL A 233 -19.41 9.21 -4.86
N LYS A 234 -18.57 8.20 -5.09
CA LYS A 234 -18.77 6.86 -4.51
C LYS A 234 -18.51 6.85 -3.02
N LEU A 235 -17.45 7.52 -2.57
CA LEU A 235 -17.13 7.67 -1.16
C LEU A 235 -18.28 8.37 -0.42
N PHE A 236 -18.78 9.48 -0.98
CA PHE A 236 -19.89 10.23 -0.38
C PHE A 236 -21.20 9.42 -0.32
N LEU A 237 -21.54 8.69 -1.39
CA LEU A 237 -22.74 7.85 -1.40
C LEU A 237 -22.60 6.60 -0.52
N LEU A 238 -21.38 6.10 -0.32
CA LEU A 238 -21.12 5.02 0.63
C LEU A 238 -21.39 5.47 2.07
N ASP A 239 -20.90 6.65 2.46
CA ASP A 239 -21.18 7.20 3.79
C ASP A 239 -22.70 7.36 4.04
N GLN A 240 -23.43 7.88 3.05
CA GLN A 240 -24.90 7.98 3.15
C GLN A 240 -25.59 6.63 3.25
N TYR A 241 -25.06 5.61 2.57
CA TYR A 241 -25.61 4.26 2.64
C TYR A 241 -25.37 3.65 4.02
N ASP A 242 -24.19 3.83 4.59
CA ASP A 242 -23.84 3.35 5.92
C ASP A 242 -24.72 4.02 7.00
N ASP A 243 -24.96 5.32 6.88
CA ASP A 243 -25.89 6.07 7.75
C ASP A 243 -27.33 5.54 7.64
N ALA A 244 -27.82 5.33 6.41
CA ALA A 244 -29.17 4.80 6.16
C ALA A 244 -29.33 3.38 6.70
N GLU A 245 -28.29 2.55 6.61
CA GLU A 245 -28.30 1.18 7.16
C GLU A 245 -28.22 1.18 8.68
N LEU A 246 -27.48 2.11 9.28
CA LEU A 246 -27.50 2.33 10.73
C LEU A 246 -28.89 2.80 11.20
N GLU A 247 -29.52 3.73 10.51
CA GLU A 247 -30.88 4.21 10.82
C GLU A 247 -31.91 3.10 10.66
N ARG A 248 -31.84 2.32 9.56
CA ARG A 248 -32.69 1.13 9.37
C ARG A 248 -32.54 0.15 10.53
N LYS A 249 -31.32 -0.14 10.98
CA LYS A 249 -31.08 -1.04 12.12
C LYS A 249 -31.63 -0.46 13.43
N LYS A 250 -31.52 0.86 13.65
CA LYS A 250 -32.14 1.53 14.80
C LYS A 250 -33.66 1.39 14.77
N ILE A 251 -34.29 1.67 13.63
CA ILE A 251 -35.75 1.52 13.46
C ILE A 251 -36.17 0.06 13.61
N ALA A 252 -35.42 -0.90 13.06
CA ALA A 252 -35.72 -2.32 13.21
C ALA A 252 -35.57 -2.81 14.66
N ALA A 253 -34.66 -2.20 15.44
CA ALA A 253 -34.55 -2.43 16.87
C ALA A 253 -35.66 -1.76 17.69
N MET A 254 -36.33 -0.74 17.14
CA MET A 254 -37.53 -0.14 17.71
C MET A 254 -38.72 -1.04 17.36
N TYR A 255 -39.29 -1.72 18.36
CA TYR A 255 -40.53 -2.48 18.16
C TYR A 255 -41.70 -1.51 17.97
N ALA A 256 -41.95 -1.09 16.73
CA ALA A 256 -43.17 -0.36 16.39
C ALA A 256 -44.36 -1.34 16.38
N MET A 257 -45.26 -1.16 17.34
CA MET A 257 -46.50 -1.92 17.49
C MET A 257 -47.67 -1.01 17.09
N PHE A 258 -48.42 -1.41 16.06
CA PHE A 258 -49.66 -0.75 15.68
C PHE A 258 -50.81 -1.45 16.38
N VAL A 259 -51.63 -0.70 17.10
CA VAL A 259 -52.85 -1.23 17.72
C VAL A 259 -53.98 -1.07 16.73
N THR A 260 -54.55 -2.19 16.25
CA THR A 260 -55.71 -2.19 15.37
C THR A 260 -56.96 -2.62 16.14
N SER A 261 -58.01 -1.80 16.12
CA SER A 261 -59.26 -2.06 16.83
C SER A 261 -60.38 -2.44 15.84
N PRO A 262 -61.19 -3.48 16.10
CA PRO A 262 -62.19 -4.00 15.17
C PRO A 262 -63.52 -3.22 15.13
N ALA A 263 -63.64 -2.10 15.86
CA ALA A 263 -64.86 -1.31 15.86
C ALA A 263 -65.00 -0.54 14.53
N PRO A 264 -66.16 -0.56 13.85
CA PRO A 264 -66.45 0.47 12.85
C PRO A 264 -66.52 1.78 13.63
N ALA A 265 -65.54 2.65 13.46
CA ALA A 265 -65.66 4.00 13.96
C ALA A 265 -66.81 4.65 13.18
N ASP A 266 -67.98 4.76 13.81
CA ASP A 266 -68.89 5.83 13.45
C ASP A 266 -68.06 7.11 13.51
N VAL A 267 -68.11 7.88 12.43
CA VAL A 267 -67.34 9.09 12.24
C VAL A 267 -67.66 10.04 13.41
N ILE A 268 -66.82 10.04 14.45
CA ILE A 268 -66.96 10.97 15.55
C ILE A 268 -66.46 12.31 15.01
N ASP A 269 -67.43 13.19 14.79
CA ASP A 269 -67.27 14.58 14.42
C ASP A 269 -66.35 15.27 15.45
N LEU A 270 -65.15 15.65 15.02
CA LEU A 270 -64.17 16.37 15.84
C LEU A 270 -64.61 17.83 15.98
N VAL A 271 -65.41 18.11 17.01
CA VAL A 271 -65.39 19.44 17.64
C VAL A 271 -64.26 19.42 18.68
N PRO A 272 -63.23 20.27 18.56
CA PRO A 272 -62.16 20.28 19.55
C PRO A 272 -62.66 20.98 20.82
N ALA A 273 -62.74 20.22 21.92
CA ALA A 273 -62.72 20.78 23.26
C ALA A 273 -61.27 20.70 23.78
N ASP A 274 -60.82 21.82 24.32
CA ASP A 274 -59.46 22.12 24.74
C ASP A 274 -59.16 21.50 26.11
N ASP A 275 -58.44 20.38 26.13
CA ASP A 275 -57.34 20.07 27.06
C ASP A 275 -56.54 18.81 26.63
N GLY A 276 -55.24 18.97 26.38
CA GLY A 276 -54.20 17.91 26.50
C GLY A 276 -54.42 16.54 25.83
N SER A 277 -53.88 16.39 24.61
CA SER A 277 -53.45 15.11 23.98
C SER A 277 -54.53 14.13 23.52
N GLY A 278 -55.22 14.50 22.43
CA GLY A 278 -56.16 13.63 21.70
C GLY A 278 -55.57 12.66 20.66
N ASP A 279 -54.26 12.69 20.41
CA ASP A 279 -53.56 11.58 19.76
C ASP A 279 -52.80 10.80 20.84
N ARG A 280 -53.13 9.50 21.03
CA ARG A 280 -52.32 8.59 21.84
C ARG A 280 -51.02 8.29 21.08
N ILE A 281 -50.13 9.27 20.96
CA ILE A 281 -48.74 9.04 20.55
C ILE A 281 -48.05 8.38 21.75
N VAL A 282 -48.12 7.05 21.82
CA VAL A 282 -47.37 6.30 22.82
C VAL A 282 -45.92 6.30 22.36
N GLU A 283 -45.06 6.99 23.09
CA GLU A 283 -43.61 6.93 22.89
C GLU A 283 -43.14 5.53 23.33
N VAL A 284 -42.86 4.65 22.37
CA VAL A 284 -42.50 3.25 22.62
C VAL A 284 -40.98 3.12 22.77
N GLN A 285 -40.52 2.64 23.92
CA GLN A 285 -39.11 2.30 24.16
C GLN A 285 -38.85 0.79 24.05
N PRO A 286 -37.62 0.37 23.68
CA PRO A 286 -37.26 -1.05 23.63
C PRO A 286 -37.53 -1.77 24.96
N GLY A 287 -38.37 -2.82 24.94
CA GLY A 287 -38.71 -3.62 26.12
C GLY A 287 -39.96 -3.16 26.90
N GLN A 288 -40.67 -2.14 26.44
CA GLN A 288 -41.91 -1.67 27.05
C GLN A 288 -43.09 -2.60 26.73
N VAL A 289 -43.87 -2.97 27.77
CA VAL A 289 -45.13 -3.72 27.61
C VAL A 289 -46.28 -2.72 27.58
N VAL A 290 -47.00 -2.65 26.46
CA VAL A 290 -48.18 -1.78 26.30
C VAL A 290 -49.45 -2.62 26.56
N PRO A 291 -50.30 -2.26 27.54
CA PRO A 291 -51.56 -2.96 27.79
C PRO A 291 -52.59 -2.67 26.68
N LEU A 292 -53.33 -3.69 26.26
CA LEU A 292 -54.35 -3.62 25.20
C LEU A 292 -55.76 -3.70 25.77
N GLU A 293 -56.72 -3.02 25.13
CA GLU A 293 -58.15 -3.13 25.45
C GLU A 293 -58.79 -4.38 24.78
N PRO A 294 -59.93 -4.89 25.28
CA PRO A 294 -60.55 -6.09 24.73
C PRO A 294 -60.92 -5.96 23.25
N GLY A 295 -60.31 -6.79 22.40
CA GLY A 295 -60.54 -6.81 20.95
C GLY A 295 -59.45 -6.11 20.12
N GLU A 296 -58.56 -5.36 20.75
CA GLU A 296 -57.41 -4.75 20.09
C GLU A 296 -56.34 -5.80 19.74
N GLN A 297 -55.76 -5.67 18.54
CA GLN A 297 -54.68 -6.54 18.08
C GLN A 297 -53.41 -5.73 17.85
N ILE A 298 -52.27 -6.28 18.25
CA ILE A 298 -50.96 -5.72 17.90
C ILE A 298 -50.60 -6.24 16.50
N GLN A 299 -50.48 -5.33 15.55
CA GLN A 299 -49.81 -5.56 14.29
C GLN A 299 -48.38 -5.01 14.41
N THR A 300 -47.39 -5.89 14.36
CA THR A 300 -45.99 -5.48 14.31
C THR A 300 -45.62 -5.12 12.87
N SER A 301 -44.96 -3.98 12.66
CA SER A 301 -44.22 -3.80 11.41
C SER A 301 -42.95 -4.61 11.51
N ALA A 302 -42.74 -5.57 10.61
CA ALA A 302 -41.45 -6.21 10.40
C ALA A 302 -40.76 -5.50 9.24
N PRO A 303 -39.78 -4.61 9.47
CA PRO A 303 -38.98 -4.06 8.39
C PRO A 303 -38.34 -5.22 7.62
N ALA A 304 -38.37 -5.14 6.28
CA ALA A 304 -37.76 -6.18 5.44
C ALA A 304 -36.28 -6.35 5.79
N ASP A 305 -35.90 -7.56 6.21
CA ASP A 305 -34.53 -7.92 6.52
C ASP A 305 -33.72 -8.08 5.22
N VAL A 306 -32.65 -7.29 5.10
CA VAL A 306 -31.68 -7.34 4.00
C VAL A 306 -30.27 -7.63 4.50
N GLY A 307 -30.12 -8.04 5.78
CA GLY A 307 -28.85 -8.02 6.52
C GLY A 307 -27.70 -8.78 5.87
N GLY A 308 -27.99 -9.81 5.06
CA GLY A 308 -26.96 -10.58 4.34
C GLY A 308 -26.35 -9.88 3.11
N SER A 309 -26.93 -8.78 2.62
CA SER A 309 -26.52 -8.11 1.38
C SER A 309 -25.63 -6.88 1.57
N TYR A 310 -25.56 -6.36 2.79
CA TYR A 310 -24.78 -5.17 3.14
C TYR A 310 -23.28 -5.33 2.86
N GLU A 311 -22.65 -6.35 3.46
CA GLU A 311 -21.21 -6.61 3.33
C GLU A 311 -20.78 -6.91 1.88
N PRO A 312 -21.53 -7.71 1.08
CA PRO A 312 -21.24 -7.85 -0.34
C PRO A 312 -21.31 -6.54 -1.14
N PHE A 313 -22.28 -5.66 -0.85
CA PHE A 313 -22.41 -4.37 -1.53
C PHE A 313 -21.26 -3.42 -1.16
N GLU A 314 -20.97 -3.29 0.13
CA GLU A 314 -19.86 -2.47 0.64
C GLU A 314 -18.53 -2.96 0.04
N TYR A 315 -18.28 -4.26 0.08
CA TYR A 315 -17.09 -4.87 -0.51
C TYR A 315 -16.93 -4.52 -2.00
N ARG A 316 -18.00 -4.65 -2.81
CA ARG A 316 -17.94 -4.31 -4.24
C ARG A 316 -17.75 -2.82 -4.48
N THR A 317 -18.30 -1.97 -3.62
CA THR A 317 -18.12 -0.52 -3.69
C THR A 317 -16.69 -0.12 -3.34
N LEU A 318 -16.11 -0.70 -2.29
CA LEU A 318 -14.71 -0.50 -1.90
C LEU A 318 -13.73 -0.97 -2.97
N LEU A 319 -14.03 -2.05 -3.69
CA LEU A 319 -13.21 -2.47 -4.86
C LEU A 319 -13.26 -1.43 -5.99
N GLN A 320 -14.41 -0.79 -6.24
CA GLN A 320 -14.50 0.29 -7.23
C GLN A 320 -13.71 1.51 -6.78
N ILE A 321 -13.76 1.86 -5.48
CA ILE A 321 -12.96 2.95 -4.91
C ILE A 321 -11.47 2.63 -5.00
N SER A 322 -11.07 1.40 -4.69
CA SER A 322 -9.68 0.91 -4.82
C SER A 322 -9.16 1.05 -6.26
N ALA A 323 -9.99 0.68 -7.25
CA ALA A 323 -9.66 0.85 -8.66
C ALA A 323 -9.55 2.34 -9.06
N ALA A 324 -10.39 3.20 -8.49
CA ALA A 324 -10.41 4.63 -8.78
C ALA A 324 -9.21 5.39 -8.18
N THR A 325 -8.83 5.09 -6.93
CA THR A 325 -7.69 5.73 -6.26
C THR A 325 -6.35 5.09 -6.65
N GLY A 326 -6.40 3.83 -7.07
CA GLY A 326 -5.23 3.03 -7.38
C GLY A 326 -4.52 2.47 -6.15
N VAL A 327 -5.21 2.38 -5.02
CA VAL A 327 -4.74 1.76 -3.77
C VAL A 327 -5.40 0.38 -3.63
N PRO A 328 -4.62 -0.70 -3.33
CA PRO A 328 -5.19 -2.04 -3.14
C PRO A 328 -6.25 -2.09 -2.04
N TYR A 329 -7.29 -2.92 -2.20
CA TYR A 329 -8.39 -3.06 -1.25
C TYR A 329 -7.93 -3.20 0.21
N ALA A 330 -7.02 -4.14 0.47
CA ALA A 330 -6.54 -4.40 1.83
C ALA A 330 -5.83 -3.19 2.47
N TYR A 331 -5.22 -2.31 1.66
CA TYR A 331 -4.58 -1.08 2.13
C TYR A 331 -5.58 0.09 2.22
N LEU A 332 -6.66 0.05 1.44
CA LEU A 332 -7.73 1.03 1.50
C LEU A 332 -8.61 0.80 2.74
N SER A 333 -9.08 -0.43 2.94
CA SER A 333 -10.06 -0.78 3.98
C SER A 333 -9.45 -1.30 5.28
N ASN A 334 -8.16 -1.63 5.30
CA ASN A 334 -7.49 -2.38 6.38
C ASN A 334 -8.12 -3.76 6.67
N ASP A 335 -8.93 -4.29 5.76
CA ASP A 335 -9.48 -5.64 5.85
C ASP A 335 -8.53 -6.65 5.19
N MET A 336 -7.95 -7.50 6.03
CA MET A 336 -7.03 -8.58 5.65
C MET A 336 -7.71 -9.95 5.57
N LEU A 337 -8.99 -10.08 5.92
CA LEU A 337 -9.67 -11.38 6.03
C LEU A 337 -9.81 -12.06 4.66
N LYS A 338 -9.97 -11.28 3.59
CA LYS A 338 -10.07 -11.76 2.21
C LYS A 338 -8.72 -11.81 1.48
N ALA A 339 -7.61 -11.54 2.17
CA ALA A 339 -6.29 -11.39 1.59
C ALA A 339 -5.48 -12.70 1.65
N ASN A 340 -5.32 -13.39 0.51
CA ASN A 340 -4.40 -14.53 0.40
C ASN A 340 -2.97 -14.05 0.08
N TYR A 341 -1.95 -14.67 0.69
CA TYR A 341 -0.52 -14.31 0.55
C TYR A 341 -0.10 -14.04 -0.90
N SER A 342 -0.44 -14.93 -1.83
CA SER A 342 -0.07 -14.80 -3.24
C SER A 342 -0.74 -13.60 -3.92
N ASN A 343 -2.04 -13.42 -3.72
CA ASN A 343 -2.80 -12.33 -4.31
C ASN A 343 -2.38 -10.97 -3.73
N SER A 344 -2.16 -10.90 -2.42
CA SER A 344 -1.67 -9.68 -1.75
C SER A 344 -0.29 -9.30 -2.24
N ARG A 345 0.61 -10.27 -2.42
CA ARG A 345 1.94 -10.02 -2.99
C ARG A 345 1.85 -9.47 -4.41
N MET A 346 1.00 -10.04 -5.26
CA MET A 346 0.80 -9.56 -6.63
C MET A 346 0.24 -8.14 -6.66
N ALA A 347 -0.77 -7.84 -5.83
CA ALA A 347 -1.36 -6.51 -5.73
C ALA A 347 -0.33 -5.47 -5.24
N LEU A 348 0.52 -5.82 -4.27
CA LEU A 348 1.57 -4.93 -3.78
C LEU A 348 2.67 -4.68 -4.80
N LEU A 349 3.06 -5.68 -5.59
CA LEU A 349 4.03 -5.50 -6.67
C LEU A 349 3.54 -4.50 -7.73
N GLU A 350 2.27 -4.57 -8.11
CA GLU A 350 1.68 -3.61 -9.07
C GLU A 350 1.59 -2.22 -8.48
N PHE A 351 1.09 -2.12 -7.24
CA PHE A 351 0.97 -0.87 -6.51
C PHE A 351 2.32 -0.16 -6.33
N ARG A 352 3.34 -0.87 -5.82
CA ARG A 352 4.69 -0.31 -5.60
C ARG A 352 5.32 0.18 -6.91
N ARG A 353 5.17 -0.58 -8.00
CA ARG A 353 5.68 -0.15 -9.33
C ARG A 353 5.04 1.14 -9.81
N ARG A 354 3.73 1.32 -9.57
CA ARG A 354 3.01 2.54 -9.91
C ARG A 354 3.49 3.72 -9.05
N VAL A 355 3.69 3.47 -7.76
CA VAL A 355 4.20 4.46 -6.81
C VAL A 355 5.64 4.86 -7.16
N GLU A 356 6.50 3.91 -7.51
CA GLU A 356 7.89 4.13 -7.93
C GLU A 356 7.96 5.02 -9.18
N ALA A 357 7.16 4.71 -10.21
CA ALA A 357 7.09 5.53 -11.41
C ALA A 357 6.70 6.99 -11.09
N TRP A 358 5.72 7.17 -10.22
CA TRP A 358 5.29 8.50 -9.75
C TRP A 358 6.37 9.18 -8.90
N GLN A 359 7.01 8.46 -7.99
CA GLN A 359 8.08 8.95 -7.11
C GLN A 359 9.22 9.55 -7.94
N HIS A 360 9.69 8.84 -8.97
CA HIS A 360 10.77 9.33 -9.82
C HIS A 360 10.34 10.44 -10.80
N SER A 361 9.19 10.29 -11.45
CA SER A 361 8.72 11.24 -12.48
C SER A 361 8.15 12.55 -11.91
N VAL A 362 7.66 12.54 -10.67
CA VAL A 362 7.04 13.70 -10.02
C VAL A 362 7.90 14.19 -8.86
N MET A 363 8.03 13.41 -7.77
CA MET A 363 8.72 13.89 -6.56
C MET A 363 10.20 14.17 -6.78
N VAL A 364 10.93 13.20 -7.32
CA VAL A 364 12.36 13.37 -7.62
C VAL A 364 12.55 14.45 -8.67
N HIS A 365 11.81 14.36 -9.78
CA HIS A 365 12.00 15.26 -10.91
C HIS A 365 11.68 16.72 -10.59
N GLN A 366 10.52 16.98 -9.99
CA GLN A 366 9.98 18.33 -9.84
C GLN A 366 10.38 18.97 -8.51
N MET A 367 10.43 18.20 -7.42
CA MET A 367 10.77 18.73 -6.09
C MET A 367 12.25 18.53 -5.76
N CYS A 368 12.68 17.27 -5.62
CA CYS A 368 13.96 16.96 -5.00
C CYS A 368 15.13 17.53 -5.82
N ARG A 369 15.11 17.36 -7.15
CA ARG A 369 16.14 17.92 -8.05
C ARG A 369 16.20 19.43 -8.01
N VAL A 370 15.05 20.11 -8.02
CA VAL A 370 15.01 21.58 -8.03
C VAL A 370 15.52 22.14 -6.71
N VAL A 371 15.11 21.54 -5.59
CA VAL A 371 15.60 21.93 -4.26
C VAL A 371 17.10 21.69 -4.14
N TRP A 372 17.60 20.50 -4.50
CA TRP A 372 19.02 20.18 -4.44
C TRP A 372 19.88 21.15 -5.27
N GLN A 373 19.46 21.42 -6.50
CA GLN A 373 20.15 22.36 -7.38
C GLN A 373 20.18 23.77 -6.80
N ARG A 374 19.03 24.25 -6.32
CA ARG A 374 18.95 25.59 -5.71
C ARG A 374 19.74 25.67 -4.41
N TRP A 375 19.70 24.63 -3.59
CA TRP A 375 20.43 24.53 -2.35
C TRP A 375 21.94 24.53 -2.58
N MET A 376 22.46 23.74 -3.54
CA MET A 376 23.88 23.76 -3.93
C MET A 376 24.32 25.17 -4.37
N ASP A 377 23.51 25.85 -5.19
CA ASP A 377 23.80 27.22 -5.62
C ASP A 377 23.85 28.19 -4.44
N VAL A 378 22.88 28.11 -3.53
CA VAL A 378 22.83 29.01 -2.37
C VAL A 378 23.97 28.70 -1.39
N ALA A 379 24.30 27.43 -1.17
CA ALA A 379 25.39 27.02 -0.29
C ALA A 379 26.74 27.52 -0.78
N VAL A 380 26.98 27.51 -2.10
CA VAL A 380 28.20 28.07 -2.69
C VAL A 380 28.18 29.61 -2.63
N LEU A 381 27.04 30.23 -2.98
CA LEU A 381 26.91 31.70 -2.97
C LEU A 381 27.01 32.31 -1.56
N SER A 382 26.56 31.60 -0.53
CA SER A 382 26.64 32.04 0.87
C SER A 382 28.00 31.76 1.51
N GLY A 383 28.90 31.05 0.83
CA GLY A 383 30.18 30.62 1.38
C GLY A 383 30.08 29.43 2.36
N ALA A 384 28.92 28.78 2.48
CA ALA A 384 28.78 27.56 3.28
C ALA A 384 29.52 26.37 2.64
N LEU A 385 29.66 26.38 1.31
CA LEU A 385 30.51 25.46 0.55
C LEU A 385 31.50 26.24 -0.32
N GLU A 386 32.78 25.96 -0.14
CA GLU A 386 33.84 26.47 -1.00
C GLU A 386 34.19 25.43 -2.07
N ILE A 387 33.70 25.63 -3.29
CA ILE A 387 33.94 24.74 -4.44
C ILE A 387 34.61 25.54 -5.56
N PRO A 388 35.94 25.40 -5.73
CA PRO A 388 36.66 26.09 -6.80
C PRO A 388 36.10 25.74 -8.18
N GLY A 389 35.75 26.75 -8.97
CA GLY A 389 35.25 26.56 -10.33
C GLY A 389 33.80 26.04 -10.43
N TYR A 390 33.01 26.12 -9.35
CA TYR A 390 31.60 25.70 -9.35
C TYR A 390 30.81 26.24 -10.54
N GLU A 391 30.86 27.56 -10.79
CA GLU A 391 30.14 28.21 -11.91
C GLU A 391 30.53 27.64 -13.29
N ARG A 392 31.79 27.23 -13.46
CA ARG A 392 32.29 26.70 -14.74
C ARG A 392 31.88 25.24 -14.96
N ASN A 393 31.70 24.46 -13.89
CA ASN A 393 31.38 23.03 -13.97
C ASN A 393 30.20 22.63 -13.07
N ARG A 394 29.19 23.50 -12.99
CA ARG A 394 28.04 23.35 -12.08
C ARG A 394 27.36 22.00 -12.22
N ALA A 395 27.19 21.54 -13.46
CA ALA A 395 26.52 20.28 -13.77
C ALA A 395 27.17 19.06 -13.11
N ALA A 396 28.50 19.02 -12.99
CA ALA A 396 29.21 17.93 -12.35
C ALA A 396 29.02 17.92 -10.81
N PHE A 397 28.92 19.09 -10.19
CA PHE A 397 28.78 19.22 -8.74
C PHE A 397 27.34 19.00 -8.26
N ILE A 398 26.34 19.37 -9.06
CA ILE A 398 24.92 19.11 -8.71
C ILE A 398 24.47 17.69 -9.05
N ALA A 399 25.31 16.88 -9.71
CA ALA A 399 24.96 15.52 -10.08
C ALA A 399 24.78 14.65 -8.82
N CYS A 400 23.62 14.02 -8.70
CA CYS A 400 23.30 13.15 -7.58
C CYS A 400 22.44 11.96 -8.02
N SER A 401 22.57 10.83 -7.33
CA SER A 401 21.60 9.75 -7.34
C SER A 401 20.53 10.00 -6.26
N TRP A 402 19.35 9.40 -6.44
CA TRP A 402 18.24 9.55 -5.49
C TRP A 402 17.98 8.22 -4.83
N LEU A 403 17.95 8.23 -3.49
CA LEU A 403 17.84 7.06 -2.63
C LEU A 403 16.47 7.09 -1.94
N PRO A 404 15.44 6.46 -2.54
CA PRO A 404 14.14 6.30 -1.89
C PRO A 404 14.20 5.22 -0.79
N PRO A 405 13.27 5.22 0.17
CA PRO A 405 13.21 4.19 1.19
C PRO A 405 12.78 2.83 0.59
N LYS A 406 13.33 1.73 1.15
CA LYS A 406 12.94 0.37 0.75
C LYS A 406 11.51 0.05 1.17
N TRP A 407 10.82 -0.72 0.34
CA TRP A 407 9.65 -1.47 0.79
C TRP A 407 10.04 -2.85 1.31
N ASP A 408 9.78 -3.10 2.59
CA ASP A 408 9.98 -4.42 3.14
C ASP A 408 9.00 -5.44 2.54
N TRP A 409 9.50 -6.67 2.35
CA TRP A 409 8.71 -7.82 1.94
C TRP A 409 8.22 -8.60 3.15
N VAL A 410 7.13 -9.35 2.96
CA VAL A 410 6.48 -10.14 4.01
C VAL A 410 7.42 -11.19 4.63
N ASP A 411 8.37 -11.72 3.87
CA ASP A 411 9.41 -12.63 4.35
C ASP A 411 10.80 -12.00 4.12
N PRO A 412 11.31 -11.22 5.09
CA PRO A 412 12.59 -10.53 4.96
C PRO A 412 13.78 -11.48 4.76
N LEU A 413 13.71 -12.70 5.32
CA LEU A 413 14.80 -13.68 5.22
C LEU A 413 14.97 -14.18 3.79
N LYS A 414 13.87 -14.53 3.11
CA LYS A 414 13.93 -14.96 1.71
C LYS A 414 14.39 -13.86 0.78
N ASP A 415 13.95 -12.62 1.01
CA ASP A 415 14.38 -11.46 0.23
C ASP A 415 15.89 -11.20 0.39
N ALA A 416 16.39 -11.21 1.62
CA ALA A 416 17.81 -11.03 1.90
C ALA A 416 18.67 -12.15 1.29
N LYS A 417 18.25 -13.42 1.38
CA LYS A 417 18.96 -14.53 0.76
C LYS A 417 19.01 -14.40 -0.75
N ALA A 418 17.87 -14.08 -1.39
CA ALA A 418 17.82 -13.87 -2.83
C ALA A 418 18.72 -12.69 -3.26
N GLU A 419 18.80 -11.63 -2.47
CA GLU A 419 19.67 -10.49 -2.73
C GLU A 419 21.16 -10.84 -2.60
N ILE A 420 21.53 -11.65 -1.60
CA ILE A 420 22.91 -12.18 -1.46
C ILE A 420 23.25 -13.08 -2.64
N GLU A 421 22.38 -14.01 -3.01
CA GLU A 421 22.59 -14.90 -4.16
C GLU A 421 22.74 -14.13 -5.48
N GLN A 422 22.00 -13.03 -5.68
CA GLN A 422 22.17 -12.16 -6.85
C GLN A 422 23.51 -11.44 -6.85
N ILE A 423 24.01 -11.03 -5.68
CA ILE A 423 25.32 -10.40 -5.55
C ILE A 423 26.42 -11.42 -5.84
N ASP A 424 26.34 -12.61 -5.24
CA ASP A 424 27.30 -13.70 -5.45
C ASP A 424 27.31 -14.19 -6.91
N ALA A 425 26.15 -14.18 -7.58
CA ALA A 425 26.02 -14.48 -9.00
C ALA A 425 26.48 -13.34 -9.94
N GLY A 426 26.85 -12.17 -9.41
CA GLY A 426 27.27 -11.01 -10.19
C GLY A 426 26.14 -10.33 -10.97
N LEU A 427 24.87 -10.63 -10.65
CA LEU A 427 23.69 -10.02 -11.26
C LEU A 427 23.35 -8.66 -10.63
N LYS A 428 23.82 -8.42 -9.38
CA LYS A 428 23.56 -7.19 -8.62
C LYS A 428 24.82 -6.75 -7.89
N SER A 429 25.12 -5.46 -7.87
CA SER A 429 26.22 -4.95 -7.04
C SER A 429 25.76 -4.67 -5.61
N ARG A 430 26.68 -4.74 -4.64
CA ARG A 430 26.38 -4.32 -3.26
C ARG A 430 25.95 -2.85 -3.18
N THR A 431 26.54 -1.99 -4.01
CA THR A 431 26.15 -0.58 -4.10
C THR A 431 24.69 -0.42 -4.54
N GLN A 432 24.27 -1.19 -5.53
CA GLN A 432 22.88 -1.21 -5.98
C GLN A 432 21.93 -1.73 -4.88
N ALA A 433 22.30 -2.82 -4.19
CA ALA A 433 21.50 -3.37 -3.09
C ALA A 433 21.33 -2.37 -1.92
N LEU A 434 22.38 -1.63 -1.57
CA LEU A 434 22.31 -0.59 -0.54
C LEU A 434 21.53 0.65 -1.01
N ALA A 435 21.68 1.04 -2.27
CA ALA A 435 20.95 2.17 -2.85
C ALA A 435 19.44 1.90 -2.91
N GLU A 436 19.03 0.69 -3.30
CA GLU A 436 17.64 0.22 -3.23
C GLU A 436 17.10 0.16 -1.79
N ARG A 437 18.01 0.11 -0.80
CA ARG A 437 17.69 0.21 0.62
C ARG A 437 17.61 1.65 1.14
N GLY A 438 17.92 2.63 0.30
CA GLY A 438 17.98 4.04 0.68
C GLY A 438 19.31 4.48 1.32
N PHE A 439 20.36 3.66 1.22
CA PHE A 439 21.67 3.92 1.84
C PHE A 439 22.77 4.18 0.81
N ASP A 440 23.68 5.10 1.14
CA ASP A 440 24.90 5.32 0.36
C ASP A 440 25.95 4.26 0.73
N ALA A 441 26.52 3.60 -0.28
CA ALA A 441 27.44 2.49 -0.05
C ALA A 441 28.74 2.91 0.64
N GLU A 442 29.27 4.10 0.33
CA GLU A 442 30.51 4.59 0.93
C GLU A 442 30.29 4.94 2.41
N GLN A 443 29.11 5.48 2.74
CA GLN A 443 28.73 5.72 4.14
C GLN A 443 28.64 4.41 4.92
N VAL A 444 27.95 3.40 4.37
CA VAL A 444 27.83 2.08 5.02
C VAL A 444 29.20 1.42 5.19
N ASP A 445 30.11 1.57 4.22
CA ASP A 445 31.47 1.05 4.32
C ASP A 445 32.29 1.74 5.43
N ALA A 446 32.15 3.07 5.55
CA ALA A 446 32.78 3.83 6.62
C ALA A 446 32.22 3.44 8.01
N GLU A 447 30.91 3.25 8.12
CA GLU A 447 30.25 2.78 9.35
C GLU A 447 30.72 1.38 9.74
N ILE A 448 30.75 0.43 8.80
CA ILE A 448 31.25 -0.93 9.04
C ILE A 448 32.72 -0.91 9.49
N ALA A 449 33.56 -0.07 8.86
CA ALA A 449 34.96 0.06 9.26
C ALA A 449 35.12 0.63 10.67
N ALA A 450 34.33 1.66 11.01
CA ALA A 450 34.31 2.27 12.35
C ALA A 450 33.78 1.29 13.41
N ASP A 451 32.72 0.54 13.08
CA ASP A 451 32.14 -0.47 13.96
C ASP A 451 33.13 -1.60 14.23
N LYS A 452 33.81 -2.14 13.22
CA LYS A 452 34.87 -3.15 13.40
C LYS A 452 36.01 -2.64 14.29
N ALA A 453 36.45 -1.40 14.10
CA ALA A 453 37.48 -0.80 14.95
C ALA A 453 36.98 -0.63 16.40
N ARG A 454 35.71 -0.23 16.58
CA ARG A 454 35.07 -0.10 17.89
C ARG A 454 34.89 -1.46 18.57
N GLU A 455 34.48 -2.48 17.84
CA GLU A 455 34.34 -3.86 18.31
C GLU A 455 35.68 -4.39 18.83
N GLN A 456 36.75 -4.23 18.05
CA GLN A 456 38.10 -4.60 18.46
C GLN A 456 38.54 -3.86 19.72
N ARG A 457 38.25 -2.56 19.81
CA ARG A 457 38.60 -1.72 20.98
C ARG A 457 37.80 -2.11 22.24
N LEU A 458 36.53 -2.47 22.08
CA LEU A 458 35.61 -2.79 23.18
C LEU A 458 35.59 -4.30 23.52
N GLY A 459 36.30 -5.14 22.75
CA GLY A 459 36.27 -6.60 22.92
C GLY A 459 34.91 -7.22 22.59
N LEU A 460 34.12 -6.57 21.72
CA LEU A 460 32.81 -7.07 21.30
C LEU A 460 32.96 -7.99 20.09
N SER A 461 32.25 -9.12 20.08
CA SER A 461 32.20 -10.02 18.92
C SER A 461 30.75 -10.23 18.49
N PHE A 462 30.44 -9.79 17.28
CA PHE A 462 29.15 -10.01 16.64
C PHE A 462 29.35 -10.82 15.37
N GLY A 463 28.57 -11.89 15.16
CA GLY A 463 28.62 -12.68 13.92
C GLY A 463 29.83 -13.59 13.71
N ALA A 464 30.84 -13.56 14.59
CA ALA A 464 31.86 -14.61 14.64
C ALA A 464 31.29 -15.84 15.35
N THR A 465 31.29 -17.01 14.69
CA THR A 465 31.30 -18.27 15.43
C THR A 465 32.52 -18.21 16.35
N PRO A 466 32.37 -18.35 17.68
CA PRO A 466 33.53 -18.31 18.57
C PRO A 466 34.55 -19.37 18.11
N PRO A 467 35.86 -19.07 18.10
CA PRO A 467 36.85 -20.11 17.88
C PRO A 467 36.61 -21.19 18.94
N ALA A 468 36.45 -22.44 18.51
CA ALA A 468 36.17 -23.56 19.40
C ALA A 468 37.22 -23.58 20.51
N ALA A 469 36.77 -23.39 21.76
CA ALA A 469 37.62 -23.56 22.92
C ALA A 469 38.16 -25.01 22.95
N PRO A 470 39.38 -25.25 23.47
CA PRO A 470 39.90 -26.61 23.62
C PRO A 470 38.92 -27.40 24.49
N THR A 471 38.33 -28.43 23.91
CA THR A 471 37.34 -29.29 24.55
C THR A 471 37.97 -30.00 25.73
N HIS A 472 37.63 -29.56 26.95
CA HIS A 472 37.66 -30.45 28.10
C HIS A 472 36.49 -31.41 27.98
N ASP A 473 36.86 -32.69 27.93
CA ASP A 473 36.01 -33.86 27.83
C ASP A 473 34.97 -33.89 28.96
N THR A 474 33.69 -33.85 28.60
CA THR A 474 32.53 -34.38 29.35
C THR A 474 31.28 -34.15 28.50
N SER A 475 31.04 -35.04 27.55
CA SER A 475 29.81 -35.03 26.74
C SER A 475 28.65 -35.68 27.49
N PRO A 476 27.46 -35.05 27.47
CA PRO A 476 26.22 -35.75 27.14
C PRO A 476 25.72 -35.29 25.76
N ILE A 477 25.22 -36.25 25.02
CA ILE A 477 24.91 -36.21 23.59
C ILE A 477 23.71 -35.29 23.30
N SER A 478 23.90 -34.24 22.51
CA SER A 478 22.84 -33.69 21.64
C SER A 478 23.43 -33.18 20.32
N LYS A 479 23.58 -34.08 19.34
CA LYS A 479 23.82 -33.69 17.95
C LYS A 479 22.48 -33.43 17.26
N ARG A 480 22.17 -32.16 16.97
CA ARG A 480 21.33 -31.79 15.83
C ARG A 480 22.00 -32.37 14.58
N MET A 481 21.34 -33.32 13.96
CA MET A 481 21.78 -33.95 12.72
C MET A 481 21.52 -32.97 11.57
N ASP A 482 22.60 -32.51 10.96
CA ASP A 482 22.63 -31.85 9.66
C ASP A 482 22.13 -32.84 8.59
N MET A 483 20.98 -32.57 7.98
CA MET A 483 20.37 -33.39 6.94
C MET A 483 20.94 -33.01 5.58
N SER A 484 22.19 -33.39 5.32
CA SER A 484 22.56 -33.82 3.97
C SER A 484 21.86 -35.16 3.75
N GLU A 485 20.70 -35.15 3.09
CA GLU A 485 19.85 -36.33 2.95
C GLU A 485 20.59 -37.46 2.25
N ARG A 486 21.05 -38.44 3.04
CA ARG A 486 21.36 -39.77 2.53
C ARG A 486 20.08 -40.33 1.93
N VAL A 487 20.18 -40.71 0.67
CA VAL A 487 19.10 -41.34 -0.08
C VAL A 487 19.19 -42.86 0.14
N PHE A 488 18.07 -43.49 0.50
CA PHE A 488 17.96 -44.90 0.87
C PHE A 488 17.28 -45.74 -0.22
N SER A 489 17.71 -46.98 -0.39
CA SER A 489 17.16 -47.89 -1.41
C SER A 489 15.78 -48.43 -1.01
N ILE A 490 15.00 -48.88 -2.01
CA ILE A 490 13.68 -49.52 -1.77
C ILE A 490 13.74 -50.75 -0.85
N ASP A 491 14.86 -51.48 -0.85
CA ASP A 491 15.02 -52.69 -0.03
C ASP A 491 15.13 -52.28 1.46
N THR A 492 15.90 -51.24 1.75
CA THR A 492 16.00 -50.62 3.09
C THR A 492 14.64 -50.11 3.58
N VAL A 493 13.84 -49.51 2.70
CA VAL A 493 12.49 -49.04 3.07
C VAL A 493 11.53 -50.19 3.32
N SER A 494 11.60 -51.26 2.53
CA SER A 494 10.77 -52.45 2.70
C SER A 494 10.99 -53.09 4.08
N GLU A 495 12.24 -53.14 4.53
CA GLU A 495 12.61 -53.70 5.83
C GLU A 495 12.14 -52.82 6.99
N VAL A 496 12.38 -51.51 6.91
CA VAL A 496 12.03 -50.59 7.99
C VAL A 496 10.51 -50.47 8.17
N THR A 497 9.76 -50.39 7.07
CA THR A 497 8.31 -50.14 7.09
C THR A 497 7.46 -51.41 7.17
N GLY A 498 8.06 -52.58 6.88
CA GLY A 498 7.36 -53.86 6.76
C GLY A 498 6.46 -53.98 5.52
N ILE A 499 6.48 -52.99 4.61
CA ILE A 499 5.72 -53.02 3.36
C ILE A 499 6.58 -53.72 2.31
N SER A 500 6.09 -54.82 1.73
CA SER A 500 6.84 -55.53 0.70
C SER A 500 7.19 -54.64 -0.50
N ARG A 501 8.35 -54.89 -1.11
CA ARG A 501 8.82 -54.17 -2.31
C ARG A 501 7.78 -54.06 -3.42
N ALA A 502 7.02 -55.12 -3.69
CA ALA A 502 5.95 -55.12 -4.69
C ALA A 502 4.80 -54.16 -4.33
N ASN A 503 4.43 -54.10 -3.04
CA ASN A 503 3.39 -53.21 -2.56
C ASN A 503 3.85 -51.74 -2.55
N LEU A 504 5.09 -51.46 -2.15
CA LEU A 504 5.70 -50.12 -2.25
C LEU A 504 5.67 -49.64 -3.70
N HIS A 505 6.07 -50.51 -4.63
CA HIS A 505 6.05 -50.19 -6.06
C HIS A 505 4.62 -49.91 -6.56
N GLN A 506 3.62 -50.71 -6.16
CA GLN A 506 2.22 -50.43 -6.51
C GLN A 506 1.70 -49.12 -5.92
N MET A 507 2.08 -48.77 -4.69
CA MET A 507 1.70 -47.51 -4.05
C MET A 507 2.23 -46.31 -4.83
N ILE A 508 3.48 -46.38 -5.29
CA ILE A 508 4.10 -45.34 -6.12
C ILE A 508 3.40 -45.25 -7.50
N CYS A 509 3.22 -46.38 -8.19
CA CYS A 509 2.58 -46.39 -9.51
C CYS A 509 1.13 -45.88 -9.48
N ARG A 510 0.39 -46.18 -8.40
CA ARG A 510 -1.00 -45.72 -8.21
C ARG A 510 -1.08 -44.28 -7.65
N ARG A 511 0.06 -43.60 -7.49
CA ARG A 511 0.18 -42.25 -6.91
C ARG A 511 -0.41 -42.13 -5.51
N HIS A 512 -0.42 -43.24 -4.75
CA HIS A 512 -0.74 -43.21 -3.32
C HIS A 512 0.42 -42.62 -2.50
N PHE A 513 1.63 -42.60 -3.05
CA PHE A 513 2.79 -41.97 -2.44
C PHE A 513 3.73 -41.45 -3.55
N VAL A 514 4.32 -40.26 -3.37
CA VAL A 514 5.26 -39.64 -4.32
C VAL A 514 6.51 -39.17 -3.57
N PRO A 515 7.67 -39.84 -3.75
CA PRO A 515 8.92 -39.43 -3.10
C PRO A 515 9.55 -38.21 -3.76
N ILE A 516 10.40 -37.52 -2.98
CA ILE A 516 10.92 -36.18 -3.28
C ILE A 516 11.96 -36.17 -4.42
N HIS A 517 12.76 -37.23 -4.60
CA HIS A 517 13.81 -37.29 -5.62
C HIS A 517 13.38 -38.09 -6.86
N SER A 518 13.72 -37.58 -8.05
CA SER A 518 13.13 -37.91 -9.35
C SER A 518 12.88 -39.42 -9.62
N THR A 519 11.67 -39.74 -10.06
CA THR A 519 11.30 -41.05 -10.58
C THR A 519 11.86 -41.24 -12.00
N ARG A 520 12.81 -42.16 -12.19
CA ARG A 520 13.19 -42.63 -13.53
C ARG A 520 12.30 -43.82 -13.89
N ASN A 521 11.51 -43.70 -14.96
CA ASN A 521 10.62 -44.75 -15.49
C ASN A 521 9.53 -45.25 -14.51
N GLY A 522 8.96 -44.37 -13.69
CA GLY A 522 7.80 -44.71 -12.84
C GLY A 522 8.13 -45.57 -11.61
N VAL A 523 9.41 -45.76 -11.29
CA VAL A 523 9.90 -46.47 -10.10
C VAL A 523 10.74 -45.51 -9.29
N ALA A 524 10.31 -45.17 -8.07
CA ALA A 524 11.18 -44.47 -7.15
C ALA A 524 12.21 -45.45 -6.59
N ARG A 525 13.49 -45.16 -6.78
CA ARG A 525 14.58 -46.04 -6.31
C ARG A 525 15.11 -45.64 -4.94
N ASP A 526 14.79 -44.43 -4.52
CA ASP A 526 15.62 -43.59 -3.67
C ASP A 526 14.71 -42.76 -2.75
N PHE A 527 14.78 -42.99 -1.44
CA PHE A 527 13.89 -42.45 -0.42
C PHE A 527 14.66 -41.63 0.61
N THR A 528 14.07 -40.56 1.12
CA THR A 528 14.62 -39.77 2.23
C THR A 528 14.23 -40.38 3.58
N LEU A 529 14.91 -39.99 4.67
CA LEU A 529 14.49 -40.38 6.03
C LEU A 529 13.02 -39.97 6.31
N ARG A 530 12.63 -38.82 5.77
CA ARG A 530 11.28 -38.28 5.83
C ARG A 530 10.25 -39.17 5.15
N ASP A 531 10.55 -39.66 3.95
CA ASP A 531 9.70 -40.59 3.21
C ASP A 531 9.50 -41.91 3.98
N MET A 532 10.56 -42.41 4.63
CA MET A 532 10.52 -43.64 5.42
C MET A 532 9.62 -43.51 6.65
N VAL A 533 9.70 -42.38 7.37
CA VAL A 533 8.85 -42.12 8.53
C VAL A 533 7.37 -42.05 8.11
N HIS A 534 7.05 -41.38 6.99
CA HIS A 534 5.68 -41.33 6.48
C HIS A 534 5.13 -42.73 6.15
N LEU A 535 5.91 -43.54 5.43
CA LEU A 535 5.50 -44.92 5.09
C LEU A 535 5.35 -45.81 6.33
N ALA A 536 6.18 -45.62 7.36
CA ALA A 536 6.07 -46.35 8.63
C ALA A 536 4.77 -46.00 9.37
N VAL A 537 4.38 -44.72 9.40
CA VAL A 537 3.10 -44.28 9.99
C VAL A 537 1.91 -44.90 9.24
N VAL A 538 1.95 -44.92 7.91
CA VAL A 538 0.90 -45.54 7.08
C VAL A 538 0.80 -47.06 7.35
N SER A 539 1.94 -47.73 7.52
CA SER A 539 2.00 -49.16 7.86
C SER A 539 1.38 -49.45 9.24
N ASP A 540 1.72 -48.64 10.25
CA ASP A 540 1.18 -48.80 11.61
C ASP A 540 -0.34 -48.58 11.63
N LEU A 541 -0.85 -47.53 10.97
CA LEU A 541 -2.30 -47.28 10.85
C LEU A 541 -3.03 -48.43 10.15
N ARG A 542 -2.40 -49.03 9.13
CA ARG A 542 -2.96 -50.20 8.45
C ARG A 542 -3.00 -51.43 9.35
N SER A 543 -1.99 -51.64 10.20
CA SER A 543 -1.96 -52.79 11.11
C SER A 543 -3.10 -52.76 12.15
N ILE A 544 -3.65 -51.58 12.43
CA ILE A 544 -4.79 -51.35 13.32
C ILE A 544 -6.14 -51.47 12.57
N GLY A 545 -6.13 -51.84 11.27
CA GLY A 545 -7.33 -52.16 10.49
C GLY A 545 -7.85 -51.03 9.60
N ILE A 546 -7.09 -49.94 9.42
CA ILE A 546 -7.47 -48.83 8.52
C ILE A 546 -7.10 -49.18 7.07
N ASP A 547 -8.03 -49.00 6.13
CA ASP A 547 -7.76 -49.20 4.70
C ASP A 547 -6.63 -48.28 4.20
N LEU A 548 -5.80 -48.81 3.30
CA LEU A 548 -4.61 -48.13 2.79
C LEU A 548 -4.90 -46.75 2.20
N ARG A 549 -5.97 -46.58 1.41
CA ARG A 549 -6.31 -45.27 0.83
C ARG A 549 -6.72 -44.28 1.91
N ARG A 550 -7.41 -44.76 2.94
CA ARG A 550 -7.83 -43.93 4.07
C ARG A 550 -6.62 -43.54 4.93
N ALA A 551 -5.73 -44.48 5.22
CA ALA A 551 -4.49 -44.21 5.98
C ALA A 551 -3.62 -43.16 5.29
N VAL A 552 -3.40 -43.29 3.97
CA VAL A 552 -2.65 -42.30 3.17
C VAL A 552 -3.32 -40.93 3.20
N ASN A 553 -4.65 -40.86 3.03
CA ASN A 553 -5.37 -39.58 3.07
C ASN A 553 -5.34 -38.93 4.45
N MET A 554 -5.40 -39.72 5.53
CA MET A 554 -5.40 -39.21 6.91
C MET A 554 -4.05 -38.61 7.31
N VAL A 555 -2.95 -39.21 6.85
CA VAL A 555 -1.58 -38.69 7.09
C VAL A 555 -1.26 -37.55 6.09
N GLY A 556 -1.96 -37.50 4.97
CA GLY A 556 -1.74 -36.57 3.85
C GLY A 556 -0.93 -37.22 2.74
N SER A 557 -1.29 -36.96 1.48
CA SER A 557 -0.63 -37.51 0.29
C SER A 557 0.67 -36.81 -0.11
N SER A 558 1.08 -35.78 0.64
CA SER A 558 2.25 -34.95 0.36
C SER A 558 3.40 -35.33 1.30
N ALA A 559 4.58 -35.57 0.71
CA ALA A 559 5.83 -35.78 1.43
C ALA A 559 6.13 -34.63 2.42
N ASP A 560 5.55 -33.43 2.21
CA ASP A 560 5.84 -32.25 3.01
C ASP A 560 4.96 -32.04 4.25
N GLY A 561 3.85 -32.77 4.41
CA GLY A 561 2.83 -32.45 5.42
C GLY A 561 3.15 -32.91 6.85
N THR A 562 3.86 -34.03 7.00
CA THR A 562 4.04 -34.71 8.31
C THR A 562 5.33 -34.40 9.02
N ALA A 563 6.43 -34.20 8.29
CA ALA A 563 7.78 -34.23 8.89
C ALA A 563 8.21 -32.95 9.62
N GLY A 564 7.24 -32.12 10.00
CA GLY A 564 7.44 -31.03 10.97
C GLY A 564 6.46 -31.10 12.14
N ARG A 565 5.69 -32.18 12.28
CA ARG A 565 4.73 -32.38 13.37
C ARG A 565 5.21 -33.49 14.28
N ASP A 566 5.32 -33.20 15.57
CA ASP A 566 5.75 -34.19 16.58
C ASP A 566 4.66 -35.26 16.81
N ILE A 567 3.39 -34.91 16.56
CA ILE A 567 2.24 -35.78 16.76
C ILE A 567 1.26 -35.64 15.58
N VAL A 568 0.78 -36.77 15.07
CA VAL A 568 -0.29 -36.84 14.06
C VAL A 568 -1.54 -37.40 14.72
N THR A 569 -2.54 -36.53 14.92
CA THR A 569 -3.86 -36.92 15.42
C THR A 569 -4.82 -37.09 14.24
N CYS A 570 -5.32 -38.30 14.10
CA CYS A 570 -6.13 -38.78 13.00
C CYS A 570 -7.55 -39.05 13.53
N ARG A 571 -8.56 -38.28 13.07
CA ARG A 571 -9.97 -38.46 13.45
C ARG A 571 -10.78 -39.05 12.31
N SER A 572 -11.60 -40.03 12.62
CA SER A 572 -12.48 -40.67 11.65
C SER A 572 -13.72 -41.25 12.35
N GLY A 573 -14.85 -40.56 12.24
CA GLY A 573 -16.05 -40.91 12.99
C GLY A 573 -15.83 -40.66 14.50
N GLU A 574 -16.18 -41.62 15.35
CA GLU A 574 -15.99 -41.55 16.81
C GLU A 574 -14.60 -42.01 17.29
N ILE A 575 -13.71 -42.42 16.37
CA ILE A 575 -12.38 -42.93 16.73
C ILE A 575 -11.33 -41.84 16.46
N GLU A 576 -10.62 -41.45 17.53
CA GLU A 576 -9.44 -40.58 17.49
C GLU A 576 -8.19 -41.42 17.74
N ILE A 577 -7.25 -41.41 16.79
CA ILE A 577 -5.99 -42.14 16.89
C ILE A 577 -4.86 -41.11 16.84
N THR A 578 -4.04 -41.12 17.88
CA THR A 578 -2.89 -40.23 18.00
C THR A 578 -1.61 -41.02 17.80
N VAL A 579 -0.82 -40.64 16.80
CA VAL A 579 0.46 -41.28 16.46
C VAL A 579 1.60 -40.32 16.78
N ASP A 580 2.52 -40.76 17.64
CA ASP A 580 3.75 -40.03 17.98
C ASP A 580 4.79 -40.23 16.87
N VAL A 581 5.02 -39.19 16.09
CA VAL A 581 5.92 -39.23 14.93
C VAL A 581 7.38 -39.20 15.37
N ALA A 582 7.69 -38.53 16.49
CA ALA A 582 9.05 -38.48 17.02
C ALA A 582 9.51 -39.88 17.46
N ARG A 583 8.65 -40.62 18.18
CA ARG A 583 8.94 -41.99 18.59
C ARG A 583 9.11 -42.94 17.40
N ILE A 584 8.34 -42.76 16.33
CA ILE A 584 8.50 -43.54 15.09
C ILE A 584 9.79 -43.17 14.39
N ALA A 585 10.15 -41.89 14.33
CA ALA A 585 11.41 -41.43 13.74
C ALA A 585 12.62 -41.97 14.49
N ASP A 586 12.57 -42.09 15.82
CA ASP A 586 13.61 -42.70 16.63
C ASP A 586 13.71 -44.21 16.36
N ARG A 587 12.58 -44.93 16.33
CA ARG A 587 12.55 -46.35 15.95
C ARG A 587 13.11 -46.60 14.55
N VAL A 588 12.81 -45.73 13.59
CA VAL A 588 13.37 -45.79 12.23
C VAL A 588 14.88 -45.58 12.29
N ARG A 589 15.36 -44.57 13.04
CA ARG A 589 16.80 -44.30 13.19
C ARG A 589 17.55 -45.44 13.88
N ASP A 590 16.97 -46.04 14.92
CA ASP A 590 17.56 -47.15 15.65
C ASP A 590 17.70 -48.41 14.79
N ARG A 591 16.67 -48.76 14.00
CA ARG A 591 16.75 -49.86 13.02
C ARG A 591 17.84 -49.63 11.98
N MET A 592 18.08 -48.38 11.61
CA MET A 592 19.13 -48.00 10.65
C MET A 592 20.53 -47.99 11.27
N ALA A 593 20.64 -47.81 12.59
CA ALA A 593 21.90 -47.87 13.32
C ALA A 593 22.31 -49.33 13.65
N GLY A 594 21.35 -50.24 13.78
CA GLY A 594 21.54 -51.64 14.18
C GLY A 594 22.23 -52.56 13.16
N GLU A 595 22.50 -52.11 11.93
CA GLU A 595 23.19 -52.90 10.90
C GLU A 595 24.66 -52.46 10.65
N ARG A 596 25.22 -51.62 11.53
CA ARG A 596 26.65 -51.27 11.50
C ARG A 596 27.47 -51.88 12.64
N SER A 597 26.96 -52.93 13.31
CA SER A 597 27.75 -53.79 14.20
C SER A 597 27.81 -55.22 13.68
#